data_AF-A0AAV5IDZ6-F1
#
_entry.id   AF-A0AAV5IDZ6-F1
#
_cell.length_a   1.000
_cell.length_b   1.000
_cell.length_c   1.000
_cell.angle_alpha   90.00
_cell.angle_beta   90.00
_cell.angle_gamma   90.00
#
_symmetry.space_group_name_H-M   'P 1'
#
loop_
_entity.id
_entity.type
_entity.pdbx_description
1 polymer ?
#
loop_
_entity_poly.entity_id
_entity_poly.type
_entity_poly.pdbx_seq_one_letter_code
_entity_poly.pdbx_strand_id
1 'polypeptide(L)'
;MEVVRGGMMAAVAVLACAMAVMMSEVEATKFTVGGNMGWGTNVNYTIWAQDKHFYNGDWLFFVYDRNQMNVLEVNKTDYESCNTDHPLKNWTRGAGRDVVPLNVTRHYYIVSGKGFCYSGMKLAVRVENSPPPPTASPITSASPNSIYRGQIVLPAVFAIGALWDAFIRFW
;
A
#
# COMPACT_ATOMS: atom_id res chain seq x y z
N MET A 1 -21.50 43.36 11.02
CA MET A 1 -21.84 42.18 10.19
C MET A 1 -20.60 41.53 9.56
N GLU A 2 -19.53 42.27 9.27
CA GLU A 2 -18.30 41.74 8.65
C GLU A 2 -17.47 40.81 9.56
N VAL A 3 -17.42 41.09 10.87
CA VAL A 3 -16.75 40.25 11.88
C VAL A 3 -17.38 38.85 11.98
N VAL A 4 -18.71 38.77 11.83
CA VAL A 4 -19.47 37.51 11.87
C VAL A 4 -19.21 36.67 10.61
N ARG A 5 -19.08 37.34 9.45
CA ARG A 5 -18.67 36.70 8.18
C ARG A 5 -17.23 36.18 8.24
N GLY A 6 -16.30 36.94 8.83
CA GLY A 6 -14.89 36.52 9.01
C GLY A 6 -14.74 35.30 9.91
N GLY A 7 -15.45 35.28 11.06
CA GLY A 7 -15.48 34.13 11.96
C GLY A 7 -16.10 32.88 11.32
N MET A 8 -17.15 33.05 10.53
CA MET A 8 -17.79 31.93 9.82
C MET A 8 -16.89 31.33 8.74
N MET A 9 -16.16 32.16 7.99
CA MET A 9 -15.18 31.68 6.99
C MET A 9 -13.99 30.96 7.64
N ALA A 10 -13.49 31.46 8.77
CA ALA A 10 -12.41 30.81 9.52
C ALA A 10 -12.86 29.44 10.08
N ALA A 11 -14.07 29.36 10.64
CA ALA A 11 -14.60 28.10 11.16
C ALA A 11 -14.78 27.04 10.04
N VAL A 12 -15.28 27.45 8.87
CA VAL A 12 -15.42 26.57 7.70
C VAL A 12 -14.06 26.08 7.21
N ALA A 13 -13.05 26.94 7.16
CA ALA A 13 -11.70 26.56 6.74
C ALA A 13 -11.04 25.55 7.70
N VAL A 14 -11.22 25.73 9.02
CA VAL A 14 -10.71 24.81 10.05
C VAL A 14 -11.40 23.45 9.96
N LEU A 15 -12.73 23.43 9.77
CA LEU A 15 -13.50 22.19 9.57
C LEU A 15 -13.08 21.45 8.29
N ALA A 16 -12.86 22.17 7.20
CA ALA A 16 -12.39 21.59 5.95
C ALA A 16 -10.98 20.98 6.09
N CYS A 17 -10.06 21.67 6.78
CA CYS A 17 -8.73 21.13 7.05
C CYS A 17 -8.79 19.90 7.98
N ALA A 18 -9.63 19.92 9.01
CA ALA A 18 -9.80 18.80 9.92
C ALA A 18 -10.34 17.54 9.22
N MET A 19 -11.28 17.70 8.27
CA MET A 19 -11.77 16.57 7.46
C MET A 19 -10.71 16.03 6.50
N ALA A 20 -9.85 16.89 5.94
CA ALA A 20 -8.79 16.45 5.03
C ALA A 20 -7.72 15.58 5.72
N VAL A 21 -7.48 15.79 7.02
CA VAL A 21 -6.51 15.00 7.81
C VAL A 21 -7.03 13.60 8.16
N MET A 22 -8.33 13.32 7.99
CA MET A 22 -8.95 12.03 8.30
C MET A 22 -8.95 11.05 7.11
N MET A 23 -8.37 11.45 5.97
CA MET A 23 -8.22 10.55 4.82
C MET A 23 -7.09 9.56 5.10
N SER A 24 -7.46 8.35 5.50
CA SER A 24 -6.50 7.25 5.53
C SER A 24 -6.02 6.99 4.12
N GLU A 25 -4.71 7.15 3.90
CA GLU A 25 -4.06 6.72 2.67
C GLU A 25 -4.11 5.19 2.61
N VAL A 26 -4.90 4.65 1.68
CA VAL A 26 -4.85 3.23 1.31
C VAL A 26 -3.90 3.13 0.12
N GLU A 27 -2.64 2.81 0.39
CA GLU A 27 -1.63 2.59 -0.65
C GLU A 27 -1.59 1.10 -1.03
N ALA A 28 -1.73 0.81 -2.33
CA ALA A 28 -1.53 -0.54 -2.86
C ALA A 28 -0.03 -0.86 -2.95
N THR A 29 0.39 -1.97 -2.37
CA THR A 29 1.79 -2.38 -2.33
C THR A 29 2.15 -3.31 -3.49
N LYS A 30 3.32 -3.10 -4.10
CA LYS A 30 3.90 -4.00 -5.10
C LYS A 30 5.00 -4.87 -4.49
N PHE A 31 4.74 -6.16 -4.35
CA PHE A 31 5.69 -7.14 -3.84
C PHE A 31 6.50 -7.75 -4.98
N THR A 32 7.82 -7.55 -4.97
CA THR A 32 8.72 -8.27 -5.89
C THR A 32 8.97 -9.68 -5.35
N VAL A 33 8.42 -10.67 -6.03
CA VAL A 33 8.45 -12.08 -5.60
C VAL A 33 9.89 -12.59 -5.61
N GLY A 34 10.33 -13.14 -4.48
CA GLY A 34 11.72 -13.58 -4.27
C GLY A 34 12.74 -12.45 -4.06
N GLY A 35 12.30 -11.19 -4.05
CA GLY A 35 13.19 -10.03 -3.87
C GLY A 35 14.25 -9.95 -4.96
N ASN A 36 15.52 -9.79 -4.56
CA ASN A 36 16.65 -9.66 -5.50
C ASN A 36 16.91 -10.95 -6.29
N MET A 37 16.48 -12.10 -5.79
CA MET A 37 16.64 -13.39 -6.49
C MET A 37 15.56 -13.61 -7.55
N GLY A 38 14.44 -12.89 -7.46
CA GLY A 38 13.32 -13.02 -8.38
C GLY A 38 12.57 -14.36 -8.29
N TRP A 39 11.81 -14.64 -9.33
CA TRP A 39 11.07 -15.89 -9.51
C TRP A 39 11.96 -16.93 -10.20
N GLY A 40 12.68 -17.71 -9.39
CA GLY A 40 13.60 -18.75 -9.83
C GLY A 40 13.72 -19.92 -8.84
N THR A 41 14.66 -20.80 -9.16
CA THR A 41 15.09 -21.91 -8.30
C THR A 41 15.99 -21.38 -7.17
N ASN A 42 16.11 -22.13 -6.06
CA ASN A 42 16.89 -21.77 -4.86
C ASN A 42 16.33 -20.61 -4.01
N VAL A 43 15.04 -20.29 -4.15
CA VAL A 43 14.34 -19.35 -3.28
C VAL A 43 13.28 -20.11 -2.48
N ASN A 44 13.26 -19.92 -1.16
CA ASN A 44 12.20 -20.46 -0.32
C ASN A 44 11.05 -19.44 -0.24
N TYR A 45 10.04 -19.62 -1.10
CA TYR A 45 8.91 -18.69 -1.18
C TYR A 45 8.00 -18.71 0.05
N THR A 46 7.99 -19.81 0.81
CA THR A 46 7.29 -19.88 2.09
C THR A 46 7.91 -18.91 3.10
N ILE A 47 9.24 -18.93 3.24
CA ILE A 47 9.95 -17.98 4.09
C ILE A 47 9.83 -16.55 3.54
N TRP A 48 9.94 -16.37 2.22
CA TRP A 48 9.75 -15.05 1.62
C TRP A 48 8.38 -14.45 1.92
N ALA A 49 7.32 -15.25 1.93
CA ALA A 49 5.95 -14.80 2.19
C ALA A 49 5.60 -14.67 3.68
N GLN A 50 6.38 -15.28 4.59
CA GLN A 50 6.03 -15.44 6.00
C GLN A 50 5.75 -14.12 6.73
N ASP A 51 6.60 -13.11 6.53
CA ASP A 51 6.51 -11.81 7.22
C ASP A 51 5.82 -10.72 6.37
N LYS A 52 4.98 -11.13 5.41
CA LYS A 52 4.27 -10.21 4.50
C LYS A 52 2.77 -10.33 4.69
N HIS A 53 2.12 -9.18 4.73
CA HIS A 53 0.68 -9.07 4.64
C HIS A 53 0.32 -8.66 3.22
N PHE A 54 -0.58 -9.42 2.60
CA PHE A 54 -1.08 -9.14 1.27
C PHE A 54 -2.53 -8.67 1.40
N TYR A 55 -2.81 -7.49 0.88
CA TYR A 55 -4.12 -6.88 0.93
C TYR A 55 -4.78 -6.84 -0.45
N ASN A 56 -6.10 -6.75 -0.45
CA ASN A 56 -6.86 -6.52 -1.66
C ASN A 56 -6.40 -5.20 -2.33
N GLY A 57 -6.00 -5.28 -3.60
CA GLY A 57 -5.45 -4.17 -4.38
C GLY A 57 -3.93 -4.22 -4.54
N ASP A 58 -3.23 -5.08 -3.80
CA ASP A 58 -1.79 -5.28 -3.94
C ASP A 58 -1.42 -6.03 -5.23
N TRP A 59 -0.13 -6.05 -5.53
CA TRP A 59 0.40 -6.63 -6.76
C TRP A 59 1.60 -7.53 -6.46
N LEU A 60 1.61 -8.74 -7.03
CA LEU A 60 2.79 -9.58 -7.07
C LEU A 60 3.53 -9.34 -8.38
N PHE A 61 4.78 -8.90 -8.30
CA PHE A 61 5.64 -8.66 -9.45
C PHE A 61 6.67 -9.78 -9.56
N PHE A 62 6.60 -10.51 -10.68
CA PHE A 62 7.47 -11.64 -10.99
C PHE A 62 8.54 -11.20 -11.99
N VAL A 63 9.80 -11.50 -11.70
CA VAL A 63 10.94 -11.31 -12.59
C VAL A 63 11.67 -12.63 -12.74
N TYR A 64 11.84 -13.13 -13.96
CA TYR A 64 12.36 -14.47 -14.23
C TYR A 64 12.95 -14.62 -15.63
N ASP A 65 13.68 -15.71 -15.88
CA ASP A 65 14.09 -16.08 -17.23
C ASP A 65 12.87 -16.61 -18.01
N ARG A 66 12.39 -15.81 -18.96
CA ARG A 66 11.22 -16.09 -19.80
C ARG A 66 11.27 -17.45 -20.51
N ASN A 67 12.48 -17.95 -20.80
CA ASN A 67 12.66 -19.19 -21.53
C ASN A 67 12.46 -20.40 -20.61
N GLN A 68 12.81 -20.26 -19.33
CA GLN A 68 12.84 -21.36 -18.36
C GLN A 68 11.62 -21.42 -17.45
N MET A 69 10.99 -20.28 -17.16
CA MET A 69 9.87 -20.23 -16.21
C MET A 69 8.65 -19.53 -16.80
N ASN A 70 7.54 -19.65 -16.09
CA ASN A 70 6.29 -18.97 -16.35
C ASN A 70 5.56 -18.73 -15.02
N VAL A 71 4.46 -18.00 -15.07
CA VAL A 71 3.63 -17.65 -13.91
C VAL A 71 2.22 -18.16 -14.16
N LEU A 72 1.85 -19.25 -13.50
CA LEU A 72 0.53 -19.86 -13.59
C LEU A 72 -0.17 -19.80 -12.24
N GLU A 73 -1.43 -19.39 -12.24
CA GLU A 73 -2.30 -19.50 -11.08
C GLU A 73 -3.12 -20.78 -11.16
N VAL A 74 -3.16 -21.54 -10.07
CA VAL A 74 -3.81 -22.85 -9.97
C VAL A 74 -4.68 -22.92 -8.71
N ASN A 75 -5.48 -23.99 -8.59
CA ASN A 75 -6.18 -24.26 -7.34
C ASN A 75 -5.22 -24.90 -6.30
N LYS A 76 -5.71 -25.09 -5.06
CA LYS A 76 -4.90 -25.64 -3.96
C LYS A 76 -4.39 -27.06 -4.25
N THR A 77 -5.24 -27.94 -4.79
CA THR A 77 -4.89 -29.33 -5.09
C THR A 77 -3.79 -29.41 -6.15
N ASP A 78 -3.91 -28.60 -7.19
CA ASP A 78 -2.94 -28.50 -8.28
C ASP A 78 -1.63 -27.87 -7.82
N TYR A 79 -1.67 -26.95 -6.85
CA TYR A 79 -0.46 -26.41 -6.20
C TYR A 79 0.28 -27.45 -5.35
N GLU A 80 -0.45 -28.29 -4.62
CA GLU A 80 0.14 -29.35 -3.80
C GLU A 80 0.75 -30.45 -4.68
N SER A 81 0.01 -30.86 -5.71
CA SER A 81 0.41 -31.88 -6.66
C SER A 81 1.29 -31.37 -7.81
N CYS A 82 1.53 -30.06 -7.91
CA CYS A 82 2.23 -29.41 -9.02
C CYS A 82 1.62 -29.73 -10.41
N ASN A 83 0.31 -29.90 -10.49
CA ASN A 83 -0.40 -30.04 -11.75
C ASN A 83 -0.57 -28.68 -12.43
N THR A 84 -0.17 -28.56 -13.70
CA THR A 84 -0.26 -27.33 -14.48
C THR A 84 -1.01 -27.49 -15.79
N ASP A 85 -1.76 -28.58 -15.96
CA ASP A 85 -2.49 -28.89 -17.20
C ASP A 85 -3.68 -27.95 -17.40
N HIS A 86 -4.34 -27.55 -16.30
CA HIS A 86 -5.53 -26.72 -16.31
C HIS A 86 -5.40 -25.53 -15.33
N PRO A 87 -4.50 -24.57 -15.60
CA PRO A 87 -4.35 -23.41 -14.73
C PRO A 87 -5.61 -22.54 -14.76
N LEU A 88 -5.96 -21.97 -13.61
CA LEU A 88 -7.04 -20.98 -13.49
C LEU A 88 -6.73 -19.73 -14.31
N LYS A 89 -5.45 -19.34 -14.33
CA LYS A 89 -4.98 -18.21 -15.12
C LYS A 89 -3.52 -18.41 -15.51
N ASN A 90 -3.18 -18.09 -16.76
CA ASN A 90 -1.81 -17.89 -17.19
C ASN A 90 -1.50 -16.39 -17.20
N TRP A 91 -0.58 -15.95 -16.34
CA TRP A 91 -0.18 -14.55 -16.22
C TRP A 91 1.01 -14.18 -17.12
N THR A 92 1.62 -15.18 -17.78
CA THR A 92 2.84 -15.04 -18.57
C THR A 92 2.61 -14.28 -19.86
N ARG A 93 3.24 -13.12 -20.03
CA ARG A 93 3.16 -12.30 -21.26
C ARG A 93 4.39 -12.37 -22.15
N GLY A 94 5.41 -13.13 -21.75
CA GLY A 94 6.58 -13.44 -22.57
C GLY A 94 7.77 -12.49 -22.42
N ALA A 95 7.71 -11.45 -21.58
CA ALA A 95 8.84 -10.55 -21.33
C ALA A 95 9.74 -10.99 -20.16
N GLY A 96 9.38 -12.05 -19.42
CA GLY A 96 10.06 -12.45 -18.18
C GLY A 96 9.79 -11.51 -17.00
N ARG A 97 8.80 -10.64 -17.15
CA ARG A 97 8.33 -9.69 -16.14
C ARG A 97 6.82 -9.63 -16.20
N ASP A 98 6.15 -10.18 -15.20
CA ASP A 98 4.70 -10.26 -15.17
C ASP A 98 4.16 -9.80 -13.81
N VAL A 99 2.91 -9.32 -13.83
CA VAL A 99 2.24 -8.77 -12.66
C VAL A 99 0.96 -9.55 -12.42
N VAL A 100 0.75 -9.99 -11.18
CA VAL A 100 -0.48 -10.63 -10.72
C VAL A 100 -1.21 -9.69 -9.75
N PRO A 101 -2.36 -9.13 -10.13
CA PRO A 101 -3.17 -8.28 -9.24
C PRO A 101 -3.92 -9.12 -8.20
N LEU A 102 -3.87 -8.70 -6.94
CA LEU A 102 -4.54 -9.33 -5.81
C LEU A 102 -5.89 -8.64 -5.53
N ASN A 103 -6.83 -8.77 -6.47
CA ASN A 103 -8.12 -8.04 -6.43
C ASN A 103 -9.24 -8.74 -5.65
N VAL A 104 -8.98 -9.94 -5.14
CA VAL A 104 -10.00 -10.76 -4.46
C VAL A 104 -9.42 -11.30 -3.16
N THR A 105 -10.16 -11.12 -2.07
CA THR A 105 -9.80 -11.63 -0.75
C THR A 105 -9.93 -13.16 -0.71
N ARG A 106 -8.82 -13.86 -0.96
CA ARG A 106 -8.72 -15.34 -0.93
C ARG A 106 -7.27 -15.80 -0.91
N HIS A 107 -7.06 -17.11 -0.91
CA HIS A 107 -5.76 -17.69 -1.22
C HIS A 107 -5.48 -17.68 -2.73
N TYR A 108 -4.29 -17.23 -3.10
CA TYR A 108 -3.73 -17.39 -4.44
C TYR A 108 -2.60 -18.42 -4.37
N TYR A 109 -2.61 -19.34 -5.33
CA TYR A 109 -1.59 -20.36 -5.48
C TYR A 109 -0.94 -20.22 -6.85
N ILE A 110 0.35 -19.94 -6.86
CA ILE A 110 1.11 -19.63 -8.07
C ILE A 110 2.26 -20.62 -8.21
N VAL A 111 2.41 -21.16 -9.41
CA VAL A 111 3.42 -22.17 -9.75
C VAL A 111 4.08 -21.85 -11.08
N SER A 112 5.27 -22.41 -11.30
CA SER A 112 5.90 -22.49 -12.62
C SER A 112 5.54 -23.84 -13.25
N GLY A 113 4.84 -23.81 -14.37
CA GLY A 113 4.49 -24.99 -15.18
C GLY A 113 5.58 -25.45 -16.13
N LYS A 114 6.70 -24.72 -16.25
CA LYS A 114 7.88 -25.18 -16.99
C LYS A 114 8.81 -26.10 -16.16
N GLY A 115 8.42 -26.43 -14.93
CA GLY A 115 9.17 -27.28 -14.02
C GLY A 115 9.51 -26.58 -12.70
N PHE A 116 10.27 -27.28 -11.85
CA PHE A 116 10.76 -26.82 -10.54
C PHE A 116 9.72 -26.61 -9.43
N CYS A 117 8.42 -26.82 -9.70
CA CYS A 117 7.38 -26.72 -8.67
C CYS A 117 7.63 -27.67 -7.48
N TYR A 118 7.98 -28.94 -7.74
CA TYR A 118 8.34 -29.89 -6.68
C TYR A 118 9.65 -29.53 -5.96
N SER A 119 10.52 -28.76 -6.60
CA SER A 119 11.75 -28.22 -6.01
C SER A 119 11.49 -26.94 -5.20
N GLY A 120 10.23 -26.58 -4.96
CA GLY A 120 9.85 -25.44 -4.14
C GLY A 120 9.57 -24.15 -4.92
N MET A 121 9.61 -24.16 -6.27
CA MET A 121 9.25 -22.99 -7.09
C MET A 121 7.74 -22.82 -7.21
N LYS A 122 7.13 -22.52 -6.07
CA LYS A 122 5.70 -22.32 -5.89
C LYS A 122 5.44 -21.35 -4.73
N LEU A 123 4.42 -20.52 -4.87
CA LEU A 123 4.05 -19.48 -3.91
C LEU A 123 2.57 -19.62 -3.53
N ALA A 124 2.29 -19.60 -2.23
CA ALA A 124 0.95 -19.44 -1.70
C ALA A 124 0.87 -18.12 -0.94
N VAL A 125 -0.08 -17.27 -1.30
CA VAL A 125 -0.36 -16.01 -0.57
C VAL A 125 -1.80 -15.99 -0.10
N ARG A 126 -2.04 -15.47 1.09
CA ARG A 126 -3.37 -15.21 1.64
C ARG A 126 -3.64 -13.71 1.53
N VAL A 127 -4.67 -13.34 0.78
CA VAL A 127 -5.07 -11.95 0.60
C VAL A 127 -6.22 -11.63 1.53
N GLU A 128 -6.07 -10.52 2.25
CA GLU A 128 -7.02 -10.03 3.25
C GLU A 128 -7.52 -8.62 2.89
N ASN A 129 -8.59 -8.16 3.55
CA ASN A 129 -8.96 -6.75 3.43
C ASN A 129 -7.97 -5.93 4.28
N SER A 130 -7.62 -4.72 3.81
CA SER A 130 -6.83 -3.79 4.62
C SER A 130 -7.53 -3.54 5.95
N PRO A 131 -6.80 -3.49 7.08
CA PRO A 131 -7.38 -3.08 8.34
C PRO A 131 -7.98 -1.67 8.19
N PRO A 132 -9.07 -1.38 8.91
CA PRO A 132 -9.60 -0.03 8.95
C PRO A 132 -8.54 0.91 9.53
N PRO A 133 -8.60 2.20 9.15
CA PRO A 133 -7.68 3.20 9.67
C PRO A 133 -7.75 3.22 11.20
N PRO A 134 -6.63 3.51 11.90
CA PRO A 134 -6.66 3.67 13.34
C PRO A 134 -7.71 4.73 13.70
N THR A 135 -8.67 4.36 14.55
CA THR A 135 -9.68 5.30 15.04
C THR A 135 -8.95 6.38 15.84
N ALA A 136 -9.15 7.65 15.47
CA ALA A 136 -8.58 8.77 16.21
C ALA A 136 -8.91 8.64 17.70
N SER A 137 -7.89 8.70 18.56
CA SER A 137 -8.10 8.63 20.01
C SER A 137 -8.96 9.82 20.47
N PRO A 138 -9.94 9.62 21.38
CA PRO A 138 -10.71 10.73 21.91
C PRO A 138 -9.77 11.69 22.66
N ILE A 139 -9.75 12.95 22.23
CA ILE A 139 -9.06 14.03 22.95
C ILE A 139 -9.74 14.14 24.31
N THR A 140 -9.08 13.64 25.36
CA THR A 140 -9.52 13.86 26.73
C THR A 140 -9.16 15.30 27.08
N SER A 141 -10.13 16.20 27.03
CA SER A 141 -10.02 17.58 27.52
C SER A 141 -9.89 17.57 29.06
N ALA A 142 -8.73 17.16 29.57
CA ALA A 142 -8.35 17.40 30.95
C ALA A 142 -7.80 18.81 31.04
N SER A 143 -8.64 19.77 31.44
CA SER A 143 -8.23 21.13 31.81
C SER A 143 -7.36 21.06 33.06
N PRO A 144 -6.07 21.45 33.05
CA PRO A 144 -5.43 21.93 34.26
C PRO A 144 -5.65 23.43 34.31
N ASN A 145 -6.41 23.90 35.31
CA ASN A 145 -6.37 25.30 35.71
C ASN A 145 -4.93 25.64 36.09
N SER A 146 -4.15 26.16 35.13
CA SER A 146 -2.84 26.72 35.39
C SER A 146 -2.92 28.22 35.16
N ILE A 147 -2.92 28.92 36.29
CA ILE A 147 -2.76 30.37 36.39
C ILE A 147 -1.38 30.71 35.83
N TYR A 148 -1.29 30.95 34.52
CA TYR A 148 -0.14 31.63 33.93
C TYR A 148 -0.51 33.09 33.69
N ARG A 149 -0.15 33.86 34.71
CA ARG A 149 0.14 35.28 34.72
C ARG A 149 0.86 35.68 33.44
N GLY A 150 0.40 36.79 32.84
CA GLY A 150 0.58 37.12 31.44
C GLY A 150 2.01 37.14 30.91
N GLN A 151 2.14 36.80 29.64
CA GLN A 151 2.99 37.52 28.70
C GLN A 151 2.48 37.29 27.27
N ILE A 152 2.07 38.39 26.65
CA ILE A 152 1.68 38.53 25.25
C ILE A 152 2.95 38.40 24.40
N VAL A 153 3.06 37.37 23.55
CA VAL A 153 3.84 37.45 22.31
C VAL A 153 3.26 36.51 21.23
N LEU A 154 2.45 37.06 20.34
CA LEU A 154 2.34 36.68 18.92
C LEU A 154 2.80 37.92 18.14
N PRO A 155 3.38 37.85 16.92
CA PRO A 155 3.31 36.73 15.97
C PRO A 155 4.63 36.43 15.20
N ALA A 156 4.83 35.19 14.76
CA ALA A 156 5.82 34.86 13.71
C ALA A 156 5.29 33.78 12.75
N VAL A 157 4.09 33.98 12.21
CA VAL A 157 3.48 33.06 11.21
C VAL A 157 3.25 33.74 9.85
N PHE A 158 3.73 34.97 9.62
CA PHE A 158 3.64 35.63 8.31
C PHE A 158 5.00 35.86 7.64
N ALA A 159 5.74 34.79 7.35
CA ALA A 159 7.00 34.89 6.58
C ALA A 159 7.15 33.91 5.39
N ILE A 160 6.16 33.06 5.10
CA ILE A 160 6.27 32.11 3.95
C ILE A 160 5.40 32.53 2.75
N GLY A 161 4.39 33.38 2.94
CA GLY A 161 3.54 33.87 1.84
C GLY A 161 4.23 34.85 0.88
N ALA A 162 5.14 35.69 1.38
CA ALA A 162 5.78 36.74 0.57
C ALA A 162 6.92 36.24 -0.33
N LEU A 163 7.36 34.98 -0.17
CA LEU A 163 8.42 34.38 -1.01
C LEU A 163 7.86 33.57 -2.19
N TRP A 164 6.57 33.21 -2.19
CA TRP A 164 5.94 32.51 -3.31
C TRP A 164 5.48 33.49 -4.42
N ASP A 165 5.06 34.70 -4.06
CA ASP A 165 4.63 35.72 -5.04
C ASP A 165 5.78 36.32 -5.87
N ALA A 166 7.03 36.17 -5.44
CA ALA A 166 8.20 36.61 -6.21
C ALA A 166 8.66 35.58 -7.26
N PHE A 167 8.32 34.31 -7.10
CA PHE A 167 8.79 33.23 -8.00
C PHE A 167 7.92 33.05 -9.26
N ILE A 168 6.64 33.44 -9.19
CA ILE A 168 5.71 33.36 -10.35
C ILE A 168 5.87 34.56 -11.30
N ARG A 169 6.54 35.65 -10.89
CA ARG A 169 6.72 36.85 -11.73
C ARG A 169 8.06 36.90 -12.49
N PHE A 170 8.84 35.81 -12.49
CA PHE A 170 10.14 35.76 -13.18
C PHE A 170 10.28 34.60 -14.17
N TRP A 171 9.17 33.96 -14.57
CA TRP A 171 9.08 33.17 -15.80
C TRP A 171 7.78 33.47 -16.53
#